data_AF-A0A7W9H9M3-F1
#
_entry.id   AF-A0A7W9H9M3-F1
#
_cell.length_a   1.000
_cell.length_b   1.000
_cell.length_c   1.000
_cell.angle_alpha   90.00
_cell.angle_beta   90.00
_cell.angle_gamma   90.00
#
_symmetry.space_group_name_H-M   'P 1'
#
loop_
_entity.id
_entity.type
_entity.pdbx_description
1 polymer ?
#
loop_
_entity_poly.entity_id
_entity_poly.type
_entity_poly.pdbx_seq_one_letter_code
_entity_poly.pdbx_strand_id
1 'polypeptide(L)'
;MDGSSGFGDIYAEDNDTRWIDEYATKIENEVVEHGGGDAPQYGVNATPAATSTASEARYTVTGGDSAFCMQVTRTRSKDGDYEPPGIAGGQGTVTVPSYDFAVTTREGGC
;
A
#
# COMPACT_ATOMS: atom_id res chain seq x y z
N MET A 1 -8.94 1.20 1.06
CA MET A 1 -7.61 1.47 0.45
C MET A 1 -7.30 2.95 0.38
N ASP A 2 -8.17 3.76 -0.24
CA ASP A 2 -8.05 5.21 -0.14
C ASP A 2 -8.31 5.69 1.30
N GLY A 3 -7.47 6.60 1.78
CA GLY A 3 -7.49 7.06 3.17
C GLY A 3 -7.10 6.00 4.21
N SER A 4 -6.51 4.88 3.78
CA SER A 4 -5.99 3.89 4.74
C SER A 4 -4.64 4.31 5.29
N SER A 5 -4.35 3.94 6.53
CA SER A 5 -3.04 4.10 7.15
C SER A 5 -2.41 2.75 7.43
N GLY A 6 -1.08 2.74 7.53
CA GLY A 6 -0.30 1.54 7.81
C GLY A 6 1.05 1.86 8.44
N PHE A 7 1.60 0.89 9.16
CA PHE A 7 2.94 1.00 9.73
C PHE A 7 3.97 0.48 8.73
N GLY A 8 5.06 1.23 8.57
CA GLY A 8 6.25 0.73 7.89
C GLY A 8 7.08 -0.18 8.80
N ASP A 9 8.07 -0.82 8.20
CA ASP A 9 9.13 -1.52 8.93
C ASP A 9 9.85 -0.54 9.88
N ILE A 10 10.29 -1.01 11.04
CA ILE A 10 11.07 -0.21 12.01
C ILE A 10 12.41 0.25 11.44
N TYR A 11 12.90 -0.40 10.38
CA TYR A 11 14.06 0.00 9.60
C TYR A 11 13.69 0.63 8.26
N ALA A 12 12.41 0.85 7.96
CA ALA A 12 12.00 1.52 6.74
C ALA A 12 12.45 2.97 6.79
N GLU A 13 13.34 3.32 5.87
CA GLU A 13 13.61 4.70 5.53
C GLU A 13 12.47 5.26 4.66
N ASP A 14 12.36 6.59 4.60
CA ASP A 14 11.34 7.25 3.76
C ASP A 14 11.50 6.89 2.26
N ASN A 15 12.68 6.42 1.85
CA ASN A 15 13.01 5.95 0.50
C ASN A 15 12.68 4.45 0.26
N ASP A 16 12.14 3.73 1.25
CA ASP A 16 11.83 2.31 1.13
C ASP A 16 10.75 2.07 0.06
N THR A 17 11.03 1.15 -0.87
CA THR A 17 10.13 0.74 -1.96
C THR A 17 9.53 -0.64 -1.76
N ARG A 18 9.88 -1.39 -0.70
CA ARG A 18 9.34 -2.75 -0.46
C ARG A 18 7.82 -2.76 -0.29
N TRP A 19 7.26 -1.69 0.24
CA TRP A 19 5.81 -1.52 0.35
C TRP A 19 5.10 -1.61 -1.00
N ILE A 20 5.78 -1.33 -2.11
CA ILE A 20 5.17 -1.32 -3.45
C ILE A 20 4.69 -2.71 -3.81
N ASP A 21 5.53 -3.73 -3.60
CA ASP A 21 5.19 -5.13 -3.87
C ASP A 21 4.19 -5.67 -2.84
N GLU A 22 4.33 -5.31 -1.58
CA GLU A 22 3.36 -5.67 -0.53
C GLU A 22 1.98 -5.09 -0.81
N TYR A 23 1.92 -3.86 -1.30
CA TYR A 23 0.67 -3.19 -1.66
C TYR A 23 0.06 -3.80 -2.93
N ALA A 24 0.86 -4.30 -3.88
CA ALA A 24 0.36 -5.09 -5.00
C ALA A 24 -0.40 -6.34 -4.52
N THR A 25 0.20 -7.12 -3.61
CA THR A 25 -0.48 -8.26 -3.00
C THR A 25 -1.73 -7.85 -2.21
N LYS A 26 -1.68 -6.71 -1.50
CA LYS A 26 -2.85 -6.17 -0.80
C LYS A 26 -3.99 -5.84 -1.77
N ILE A 27 -3.70 -5.26 -2.94
CA ILE A 27 -4.69 -4.98 -3.97
C ILE A 27 -5.39 -6.27 -4.40
N GLU A 28 -4.63 -7.31 -4.71
CA GLU A 28 -5.17 -8.60 -5.15
C GLU A 28 -6.09 -9.21 -4.09
N ASN A 29 -5.65 -9.26 -2.84
CA ASN A 29 -6.43 -9.81 -1.73
C ASN A 29 -7.73 -9.05 -1.51
N GLU A 30 -7.70 -7.72 -1.50
CA GLU A 30 -8.89 -6.91 -1.25
C GLU A 30 -9.90 -7.00 -2.38
N VAL A 31 -9.47 -7.12 -3.64
CA VAL A 31 -10.42 -7.38 -4.75
C VAL A 31 -11.03 -8.77 -4.62
N VAL A 32 -10.28 -9.77 -4.17
CA VAL A 32 -10.82 -11.12 -3.92
C VAL A 32 -11.78 -11.15 -2.73
N GLU A 33 -11.45 -10.45 -1.64
CA GLU A 33 -12.22 -10.46 -0.38
C GLU A 33 -13.46 -9.55 -0.42
N HIS A 34 -13.37 -8.42 -1.11
CA HIS A 34 -14.40 -7.37 -1.11
C HIS A 34 -14.97 -7.07 -2.51
N GLY A 35 -14.52 -7.81 -3.52
CA GLY A 35 -15.08 -7.74 -4.86
C GLY A 35 -16.57 -8.03 -4.85
N GLY A 36 -17.37 -7.12 -5.44
CA GLY A 36 -18.80 -7.34 -5.65
C GLY A 36 -19.07 -8.51 -6.60
N GLY A 37 -20.35 -8.74 -6.95
CA GLY A 37 -20.75 -9.89 -7.79
C GLY A 37 -20.05 -9.99 -9.16
N ASP A 38 -19.55 -8.86 -9.68
CA ASP A 38 -18.83 -8.78 -10.97
C ASP A 38 -17.30 -8.84 -10.81
N ALA A 39 -16.79 -8.87 -9.58
CA ALA A 39 -15.36 -8.95 -9.34
C ALA A 39 -14.85 -10.38 -9.54
N PRO A 40 -13.70 -10.57 -10.20
CA PRO A 40 -13.11 -11.89 -10.35
C PRO A 40 -12.75 -12.46 -8.96
N GLN A 41 -13.33 -13.60 -8.60
CA GLN A 41 -12.96 -14.32 -7.37
C GLN A 41 -11.54 -14.92 -7.46
N TYR A 42 -10.98 -15.00 -8.67
CA TYR A 42 -9.64 -15.44 -8.99
C TYR A 42 -9.14 -14.69 -10.24
N GLY A 43 -7.83 -14.57 -10.41
CA GLY A 43 -7.24 -13.97 -11.62
C GLY A 43 -7.17 -12.44 -11.62
N VAL A 44 -7.24 -11.82 -10.44
CA VAL A 44 -6.79 -10.44 -10.25
C VAL A 44 -5.27 -10.44 -10.15
N ASN A 45 -4.62 -9.57 -10.90
CA ASN A 45 -3.17 -9.39 -10.87
C ASN A 45 -2.87 -7.90 -10.80
N ALA A 46 -2.08 -7.48 -9.82
CA ALA A 46 -1.64 -6.09 -9.66
C ALA A 46 -0.14 -6.02 -9.96
N THR A 47 0.23 -5.40 -11.07
CA THR A 47 1.64 -5.28 -11.45
C THR A 47 2.13 -3.85 -11.26
N PRO A 48 3.17 -3.60 -10.43
CA PRO A 48 3.73 -2.27 -10.26
C PRO A 48 4.47 -1.79 -11.51
N ALA A 49 4.32 -0.52 -11.83
CA ALA A 49 5.06 0.14 -12.89
C ALA A 49 6.51 0.39 -12.47
N ALA A 50 7.45 0.21 -13.39
CA ALA A 50 8.88 0.45 -13.15
C ALA A 50 9.23 1.91 -12.78
N THR A 51 8.30 2.85 -13.01
CA THR A 51 8.44 4.27 -12.67
C THR A 51 8.01 4.59 -11.24
N SER A 52 7.56 3.59 -10.47
CA SER A 52 7.17 3.77 -9.07
C SER A 52 8.35 4.17 -8.19
N THR A 53 8.06 4.97 -7.17
CA THR A 53 9.01 5.51 -6.20
C THR A 53 8.53 5.24 -4.77
N ALA A 54 9.36 5.57 -3.79
CA ALA A 54 9.01 5.38 -2.38
C ALA A 54 7.77 6.17 -1.92
N SER A 55 7.43 7.27 -2.61
CA SER A 55 6.28 8.13 -2.28
C SER A 55 5.08 7.92 -3.21
N GLU A 56 5.25 7.26 -4.35
CA GLU A 56 4.18 7.03 -5.32
C GLU A 56 4.38 5.73 -6.08
N ALA A 57 3.38 4.86 -6.09
CA ALA A 57 3.36 3.68 -6.91
C ALA A 57 2.21 3.70 -7.90
N ARG A 58 2.42 3.14 -9.08
CA ARG A 58 1.36 2.91 -10.07
C ARG A 58 1.24 1.43 -10.35
N TYR A 59 0.01 0.93 -10.42
CA TYR A 59 -0.30 -0.47 -10.63
C TYR A 59 -1.22 -0.62 -11.83
N THR A 60 -0.83 -1.49 -12.76
CA THR A 60 -1.78 -2.03 -13.73
C THR A 60 -2.46 -3.22 -13.07
N VAL A 61 -3.74 -3.06 -12.76
CA VAL A 61 -4.58 -4.11 -12.19
C VAL A 61 -5.41 -4.73 -13.30
N THR A 62 -5.25 -6.02 -13.51
CA THR A 62 -6.03 -6.78 -14.50
C THR A 62 -6.92 -7.79 -13.80
N GLY A 63 -8.14 -7.96 -14.31
CA GLY A 63 -9.08 -8.96 -13.83
C GLY A 63 -10.11 -9.27 -14.93
N GLY A 64 -10.18 -10.54 -15.35
CA GLY A 64 -10.95 -10.91 -16.54
C GLY A 64 -10.49 -10.12 -17.78
N ASP A 65 -11.43 -9.53 -18.52
CA ASP A 65 -11.16 -8.70 -19.70
C ASP A 65 -10.95 -7.20 -19.36
N SER A 66 -10.88 -6.84 -18.08
CA SER A 66 -10.75 -5.46 -17.62
C SER A 66 -9.34 -5.14 -17.12
N ALA A 67 -8.94 -3.89 -17.34
CA ALA A 67 -7.69 -3.34 -16.82
C ALA A 67 -7.94 -1.95 -16.22
N PHE A 68 -7.29 -1.67 -15.08
CA PHE A 68 -7.33 -0.39 -14.40
C PHE A 68 -5.92 0.07 -14.03
N CYS A 69 -5.69 1.37 -14.15
CA CYS A 69 -4.48 2.02 -13.72
C CYS A 69 -4.76 2.66 -12.38
N MET A 70 -4.14 2.13 -11.34
CA MET A 70 -4.26 2.63 -9.97
C MET A 70 -2.98 3.38 -9.61
N GLN A 71 -3.11 4.61 -9.13
CA GLN A 71 -2.02 5.37 -8.55
C GLN A 71 -2.22 5.47 -7.04
N VAL A 72 -1.18 5.12 -6.29
CA VAL A 72 -1.15 5.11 -4.84
C VAL A 72 -0.06 6.07 -4.38
N THR A 73 -0.43 7.09 -3.63
CA THR A 73 0.51 8.04 -3.01
C THR A 73 0.68 7.68 -1.55
N ARG A 74 1.93 7.56 -1.11
CA ARG A 74 2.32 7.28 0.29
C ARG A 74 2.90 8.53 0.93
N THR A 75 2.29 8.98 2.02
CA THR A 75 2.73 10.17 2.76
C THR A 75 3.15 9.79 4.17
N ARG A 76 4.29 10.31 4.65
CA ARG A 76 4.76 10.08 6.01
C ARG A 76 3.88 10.83 7.03
N SER A 77 3.27 10.09 7.95
CA SER A 77 2.40 10.63 8.99
C SER A 77 3.12 10.61 10.35
N LYS A 78 3.95 11.64 10.62
CA LYS A 78 4.78 11.69 11.84
C LYS A 78 3.96 11.64 13.13
N ASP A 79 2.79 12.26 13.12
CA ASP A 79 1.88 12.26 14.27
C ASP A 79 1.26 10.89 14.53
N GLY A 80 1.31 9.98 13.55
CA GLY A 80 0.83 8.61 13.65
C GLY A 80 1.89 7.60 14.11
N ASP A 81 3.11 8.05 14.42
CA ASP A 81 4.20 7.15 14.82
C ASP A 81 3.89 6.39 16.09
N TYR A 82 4.29 5.12 16.09
CA TYR A 82 4.17 4.29 17.28
C TYR A 82 5.53 4.10 17.95
N GLU A 83 5.59 4.45 19.22
CA GLU A 83 6.76 4.25 20.07
C GLU A 83 6.43 3.16 21.10
N PRO A 84 6.86 1.90 20.88
CA PRO A 84 6.62 0.84 21.85
C PRO A 84 7.23 1.17 23.22
N PRO A 85 6.58 0.79 24.33
CA PRO A 85 7.16 0.95 25.65
C PRO A 85 8.45 0.14 25.78
N GLY A 86 9.46 0.72 26.41
CA GLY A 86 10.71 0.04 26.74
C GLY A 86 10.52 -0.99 27.85
N ILE A 87 11.46 -1.94 27.96
CA ILE A 87 11.40 -3.05 28.93
C ILE A 87 11.29 -2.57 30.39
N ALA A 88 11.79 -1.37 30.70
CA ALA A 88 11.69 -0.75 32.01
C ALA A 88 10.41 0.09 32.24
N GLY A 89 9.44 0.04 31.32
CA GLY A 89 8.17 0.80 31.41
C GLY A 89 8.26 2.29 31.03
N GLY A 90 9.43 2.75 30.56
CA GLY A 90 9.62 4.08 29.97
C GLY A 90 9.42 4.08 28.45
N GLN A 91 9.61 5.23 27.79
CA GLN A 91 9.57 5.34 26.33
C GLN A 91 10.66 4.45 25.70
N GLY A 92 10.30 3.66 24.69
CA GLY A 92 11.25 2.83 23.95
C GLY A 92 12.18 3.65 23.07
N THR A 93 13.23 3.02 22.54
CA THR A 93 14.21 3.67 21.64
C THR A 93 13.90 3.46 20.16
N VAL A 94 12.76 2.82 19.86
CA VAL A 94 12.35 2.47 18.51
C VAL A 94 11.13 3.30 18.15
N THR A 95 11.12 3.84 16.94
CA THR A 95 9.97 4.50 16.35
C THR A 95 9.51 3.67 15.17
N VAL A 96 8.26 3.23 15.19
CA VAL A 96 7.63 2.55 14.05
C VAL A 96 6.96 3.63 13.20
N PRO A 97 7.41 3.85 11.95
CA PRO A 97 6.90 4.93 11.12
C PRO A 97 5.47 4.63 10.65
N SER A 98 4.60 5.63 10.73
CA SER A 98 3.26 5.59 10.15
C SER A 98 3.15 6.30 8.80
N TYR A 99 2.33 5.74 7.90
CA TYR A 99 2.10 6.26 6.56
C TYR A 99 0.62 6.26 6.21
N ASP A 100 0.21 7.33 5.53
CA ASP A 100 -1.12 7.48 4.95
C ASP A 100 -1.07 7.21 3.44
N PHE A 101 -2.08 6.50 2.94
CA PHE A 101 -2.21 6.12 1.54
C PHE A 101 -3.43 6.77 0.90
N ALA A 102 -3.19 7.48 -0.20
CA ALA A 102 -4.24 8.01 -1.06
C ALA A 102 -4.26 7.25 -2.39
N VAL A 103 -5.45 6.93 -2.89
CA VAL A 103 -5.62 6.10 -4.10
C VAL A 103 -6.48 6.79 -5.13
N THR A 104 -6.01 6.79 -6.37
CA THR A 104 -6.80 7.19 -7.54
C THR A 104 -6.79 6.08 -8.59
N THR A 105 -7.89 5.94 -9.32
CA THR A 105 -8.05 4.90 -10.34
C THR A 105 -8.57 5.49 -11.64
N ARG A 106 -8.13 4.92 -12.76
CA ARG A 106 -8.69 5.15 -14.10
C ARG A 106 -8.79 3.83 -14.86
N GLU A 107 -9.76 3.73 -15.76
CA GLU A 107 -9.84 2.58 -16.67
C GLU A 107 -8.64 2.56 -17.64
N GLY A 108 -8.21 1.35 -18.01
CA GLY A 108 -7.06 1.08 -18.89
C GLY A 108 -5.76 0.84 -18.12
N GLY A 109 -4.69 0.49 -18.85
CA GLY A 109 -3.37 0.24 -18.25
C GLY A 109 -2.64 1.51 -17.79
N CYS A 110 -1.70 1.32 -16.86
CA CYS A 110 -0.56 2.21 -16.69
C CYS A 110 0.54 1.78 -17.68
#